data_AF-A0A510DTJ4-F1
#
_entry.id   AF-A0A510DTJ4-F1
#
_cell.length_a   1.000
_cell.length_b   1.000
_cell.length_c   1.000
_cell.angle_alpha   90.00
_cell.angle_beta   90.00
_cell.angle_gamma   90.00
#
_symmetry.space_group_name_H-M   'P 1'
#
loop_
_entity.id
_entity.type
_entity.pdbx_description
1 polymer ?
#
loop_
_entity_poly.entity_id
_entity_poly.type
_entity_poly.pdbx_seq_one_letter_code
_entity_poly.pdbx_strand_id
1 'polypeptide(L)'
;MDKNWYELPQEVRFGIRYLSAHFYPQRYMSRWEVLRPLSLKASERVKGYSPQQVQEEIDHFNFFESYFKEEPLSEIELPQSYIKFFDELVEDFKSGDLCRIVTRFHMVTEGILATTGLDVLRRAGEKYSLQSFLAGIRHIIEDEARHINFGITLVGSPEYAVKRIESIYPDARKIVEDGRDKLNPLVPFDEILNEMDELKRGRVYRLLNKA
;
A
#
# COMPACT_ATOMS: atom_id res chain seq x y z
N MET A 1 12.93 16.73 0.79
CA MET A 1 13.07 16.31 -0.61
C MET A 1 14.55 16.22 -0.96
N ASP A 2 14.97 15.24 -1.76
CA ASP A 2 16.35 15.15 -2.23
C ASP A 2 16.69 16.31 -3.19
N LYS A 3 17.93 16.83 -3.12
CA LYS A 3 18.34 18.03 -3.88
C LYS A 3 18.31 17.82 -5.40
N ASN A 4 18.60 16.60 -5.84
CA ASN A 4 18.59 16.21 -7.24
C ASN A 4 17.18 15.87 -7.76
N TRP A 5 16.12 16.04 -6.95
CA TRP A 5 14.74 15.71 -7.35
C TRP A 5 14.35 16.35 -8.69
N TYR A 6 14.62 17.64 -8.87
CA TYR A 6 14.24 18.37 -10.08
C TYR A 6 15.14 18.09 -11.30
N GLU A 7 16.22 17.31 -11.12
CA GLU A 7 17.07 16.85 -12.22
C GLU A 7 16.52 15.59 -12.90
N LEU A 8 15.57 14.90 -12.27
CA LEU A 8 14.95 13.70 -12.83
C LEU A 8 14.07 14.03 -14.06
N PRO A 9 13.98 13.11 -15.03
CA PRO A 9 13.02 13.22 -16.13
C PRO A 9 11.59 13.42 -15.60
N GLN A 10 10.80 14.23 -16.30
CA GLN A 10 9.46 14.61 -15.84
C GLN A 10 8.55 13.38 -15.64
N GLU A 11 8.59 12.41 -16.56
CA GLU A 11 7.82 11.17 -16.46
C GLU A 11 8.19 10.33 -15.23
N VAL A 12 9.44 10.39 -14.79
CA VAL A 12 9.92 9.67 -13.60
C VAL A 12 9.45 10.37 -12.34
N ARG A 13 9.60 11.71 -12.25
CA ARG A 13 9.12 12.49 -11.10
C ARG A 13 7.61 12.32 -10.94
N PHE A 14 6.88 12.40 -12.05
CA PHE A 14 5.44 12.18 -12.06
C PHE A 14 5.09 10.74 -11.66
N GLY A 15 5.79 9.73 -12.18
CA GLY A 15 5.58 8.33 -11.79
C GLY A 15 5.79 8.08 -10.29
N ILE A 16 6.87 8.62 -9.72
CA ILE A 16 7.16 8.50 -8.28
C ILE A 16 6.07 9.19 -7.45
N ARG A 17 5.66 10.41 -7.81
CA ARG A 17 4.55 11.13 -7.14
C ARG A 17 3.24 10.37 -7.28
N TYR A 18 2.93 9.88 -8.47
CA TYR A 18 1.73 9.08 -8.76
C TYR A 18 1.66 7.87 -7.83
N LEU A 19 2.74 7.08 -7.76
CA LEU A 19 2.77 5.90 -6.92
C LEU A 19 2.78 6.26 -5.43
N SER A 20 3.49 7.31 -5.01
CA SER A 20 3.48 7.80 -3.63
C SER A 20 2.10 8.28 -3.17
N ALA A 21 1.27 8.80 -4.08
CA ALA A 21 -0.11 9.17 -3.78
C ALA A 21 -1.02 7.95 -3.49
N HIS A 22 -0.60 6.72 -3.81
CA HIS A 22 -1.32 5.51 -3.39
C HIS A 22 -1.05 5.16 -1.92
N PHE A 23 0.04 5.67 -1.35
CA PHE A 23 0.37 5.53 0.08
C PHE A 23 -0.15 6.73 0.88
N TYR A 24 -0.07 7.92 0.31
CA TYR A 24 -0.61 9.15 0.90
C TYR A 24 -1.55 9.84 -0.09
N PRO A 25 -2.83 9.44 -0.16
CA PRO A 25 -3.79 9.95 -1.14
C PRO A 25 -4.32 11.33 -0.72
N GLN A 26 -3.42 12.33 -0.65
CA GLN A 26 -3.66 13.66 -0.09
C GLN A 26 -4.94 14.32 -0.65
N ARG A 27 -5.19 14.17 -1.96
CA ARG A 27 -6.38 14.69 -2.64
C ARG A 27 -7.71 14.12 -2.12
N TYR A 28 -7.68 12.89 -1.63
CA TYR A 28 -8.85 12.10 -1.26
C TYR A 28 -8.96 11.83 0.25
N MET A 29 -8.05 12.37 1.08
CA MET A 29 -8.04 12.10 2.53
C MET A 29 -9.39 12.39 3.21
N SER A 30 -10.10 13.43 2.79
CA SER A 30 -11.43 13.77 3.32
C SER A 30 -12.48 12.70 3.01
N ARG A 31 -12.37 11.96 1.90
CA ARG A 31 -13.30 10.89 1.53
C ARG A 31 -13.27 9.74 2.52
N TRP A 32 -12.08 9.43 3.03
CA TRP A 32 -11.84 8.30 3.91
C TRP A 32 -11.45 8.72 5.33
N GLU A 33 -11.81 9.95 5.73
CA GLU A 33 -11.54 10.46 7.08
C GLU A 33 -12.08 9.53 8.18
N VAL A 34 -13.15 8.80 7.87
CA VAL A 34 -13.79 7.81 8.75
C VAL A 34 -12.91 6.59 9.03
N LEU A 35 -11.93 6.29 8.17
CA LEU A 35 -11.02 5.15 8.39
C LEU A 35 -10.24 5.33 9.68
N ARG A 36 -9.75 6.53 9.99
CA ARG A 36 -8.94 6.76 11.19
C ARG A 36 -9.66 6.33 12.49
N PRO A 37 -10.87 6.83 12.83
CA PRO A 37 -11.57 6.38 14.02
C PRO A 37 -11.98 4.89 13.95
N LEU A 38 -12.29 4.35 12.76
CA LEU A 38 -12.60 2.93 12.62
C LEU A 38 -11.38 2.02 12.87
N SER A 39 -10.21 2.40 12.36
CA SER A 39 -8.93 1.71 12.57
C SER A 39 -8.52 1.74 14.04
N LEU A 40 -8.69 2.88 14.73
CA LEU A 40 -8.47 2.97 16.17
C LEU A 40 -9.40 2.03 16.95
N LYS A 41 -10.70 2.02 16.63
CA LYS A 41 -11.67 1.11 17.26
C LYS A 41 -11.34 -0.36 16.98
N ALA A 42 -10.90 -0.71 15.77
CA ALA A 42 -10.46 -2.06 15.44
C ALA A 42 -9.21 -2.43 16.25
N SER A 43 -8.25 -1.50 16.37
CA SER A 43 -7.02 -1.67 17.13
C SER A 43 -7.27 -1.91 18.63
N GLU A 44 -8.22 -1.20 19.24
CA GLU A 44 -8.61 -1.42 20.65
C GLU A 44 -9.15 -2.84 20.90
N ARG A 45 -9.82 -3.43 19.90
CA ARG A 45 -10.38 -4.80 19.99
C ARG A 45 -9.29 -5.86 19.82
N VAL A 46 -8.39 -5.66 18.86
CA VAL A 46 -7.32 -6.63 18.54
C VAL A 46 -6.20 -6.60 19.59
N LYS A 47 -5.82 -5.40 20.06
CA LYS A 47 -4.73 -5.15 21.01
C LYS A 47 -3.37 -5.66 20.49
N GLY A 48 -2.36 -5.66 21.37
CA GLY A 48 -1.01 -6.12 21.03
C GLY A 48 -0.31 -5.12 20.11
N TYR A 49 0.06 -5.58 18.91
CA TYR A 49 0.80 -4.76 17.93
C TYR A 49 -0.07 -3.73 17.21
N SER A 50 -1.41 -3.88 17.21
CA SER A 50 -2.27 -3.00 16.40
C SER A 50 -2.18 -1.49 16.73
N PRO A 51 -1.95 -1.03 17.98
CA PRO A 51 -1.78 0.41 18.23
C PRO A 51 -0.47 0.94 17.66
N GLN A 52 0.59 0.11 17.67
CA GLN A 52 1.86 0.43 17.05
C GLN A 52 1.72 0.52 15.53
N GLN A 53 1.05 -0.45 14.89
CA GLN A 53 0.75 -0.39 13.46
C GLN A 53 0.04 0.92 13.09
N VAL A 54 -0.99 1.32 13.85
CA VAL A 54 -1.70 2.59 13.58
C VAL A 54 -0.77 3.80 13.66
N GLN A 55 0.20 3.79 14.57
CA GLN A 55 1.19 4.88 14.66
C GLN A 55 2.16 4.84 13.46
N GLU A 56 2.63 3.66 13.07
CA GLU A 56 3.51 3.47 11.91
C GLU A 56 2.84 3.97 10.61
N GLU A 57 1.56 3.67 10.38
CA GLU A 57 0.78 4.20 9.25
C GLU A 57 0.72 5.75 9.24
N ILE A 58 0.60 6.37 10.42
CA ILE A 58 0.63 7.83 10.55
C ILE A 58 2.01 8.38 10.22
N ASP A 59 3.07 7.69 10.65
CA ASP A 59 4.45 8.09 10.37
C ASP A 59 4.77 7.96 8.88
N HIS A 60 4.20 6.98 8.18
CA HIS A 60 4.29 6.86 6.72
C HIS A 60 3.63 8.06 6.02
N PHE A 61 2.44 8.46 6.47
CA PHE A 61 1.77 9.67 5.94
C PHE A 61 2.63 10.91 6.17
N ASN A 62 3.20 11.07 7.36
CA ASN A 62 4.08 12.18 7.70
C ASN A 62 5.34 12.21 6.81
N PHE A 63 5.91 11.05 6.49
CA PHE A 63 7.03 10.94 5.55
C PHE A 63 6.65 11.46 4.17
N PHE A 64 5.57 10.97 3.57
CA PHE A 64 5.15 11.39 2.23
C PHE A 64 4.77 12.87 2.18
N GLU A 65 4.02 13.36 3.17
CA GLU A 65 3.66 14.78 3.28
C GLU A 65 4.91 15.66 3.37
N SER A 66 5.86 15.28 4.21
CA SER A 66 7.10 16.03 4.40
C SER A 66 8.00 15.98 3.16
N TYR A 67 8.12 14.82 2.53
CA TYR A 67 8.98 14.63 1.36
C TYR A 67 8.47 15.43 0.17
N PHE A 68 7.15 15.44 -0.06
CA PHE A 68 6.49 16.09 -1.20
C PHE A 68 5.95 17.50 -0.90
N LYS A 69 6.42 18.16 0.16
CA LYS A 69 5.96 19.51 0.52
C LYS A 69 6.08 20.55 -0.61
N GLU A 70 7.10 20.45 -1.44
CA GLU A 70 7.34 21.37 -2.57
C GLU A 70 6.58 20.99 -3.85
N GLU A 71 6.21 19.71 -4.01
CA GLU A 71 5.39 19.21 -5.12
C GLU A 71 4.26 18.31 -4.56
N PRO A 72 3.20 18.91 -3.99
CA PRO A 72 2.22 18.19 -3.18
C PRO A 72 1.52 17.04 -3.91
N LEU A 73 1.18 15.98 -3.17
CA LEU A 73 0.47 14.83 -3.73
C LEU A 73 -1.02 15.10 -3.96
N SER A 74 -1.55 16.24 -3.47
CA SER A 74 -2.93 16.68 -3.71
C SER A 74 -3.25 16.97 -5.18
N GLU A 75 -2.23 17.17 -6.02
CA GLU A 75 -2.37 17.37 -7.47
C GLU A 75 -2.55 16.05 -8.24
N ILE A 76 -2.27 14.91 -7.61
CA ILE A 76 -2.33 13.60 -8.26
C ILE A 76 -3.75 13.07 -8.26
N GLU A 77 -4.22 12.67 -9.44
CA GLU A 77 -5.47 11.93 -9.61
C GLU A 77 -5.20 10.43 -9.59
N LEU A 78 -5.87 9.75 -8.65
CA LEU A 78 -5.82 8.30 -8.52
C LEU A 78 -6.91 7.66 -9.37
N PRO A 79 -6.68 6.43 -9.88
CA PRO A 79 -7.65 5.79 -10.75
C PRO A 79 -8.93 5.43 -9.99
N GLN A 80 -10.07 5.39 -10.71
CA GLN A 80 -11.36 5.05 -10.10
C GLN A 80 -11.37 3.66 -9.45
N SER A 81 -10.54 2.73 -9.95
CA SER A 81 -10.31 1.41 -9.35
C SER A 81 -9.74 1.52 -7.94
N TYR A 82 -8.77 2.42 -7.71
CA TYR A 82 -8.22 2.70 -6.39
C TYR A 82 -9.29 3.28 -5.46
N ILE A 83 -10.05 4.27 -5.96
CA ILE A 83 -11.10 4.91 -5.17
C ILE A 83 -12.14 3.90 -4.70
N LYS A 84 -12.63 3.06 -5.64
CA LYS A 84 -13.60 2.00 -5.34
C LYS A 84 -13.03 0.99 -4.34
N PHE A 85 -11.77 0.60 -4.50
CA PHE A 85 -11.12 -0.37 -3.62
C PHE A 85 -11.07 0.11 -2.16
N PHE A 86 -10.76 1.40 -1.94
CA PHE A 86 -10.72 1.99 -0.60
C PHE A 86 -12.12 2.31 -0.05
N ASP A 87 -13.10 2.60 -0.91
CA ASP A 87 -14.51 2.64 -0.47
C ASP A 87 -14.97 1.29 0.09
N GLU A 88 -14.61 0.19 -0.57
CA GLU A 88 -14.90 -1.16 -0.07
C GLU A 88 -14.12 -1.49 1.21
N LEU A 89 -12.90 -0.95 1.37
CA LEU A 89 -12.14 -1.06 2.62
C LEU A 89 -12.87 -0.36 3.78
N VAL A 90 -13.44 0.82 3.55
CA VAL A 90 -14.29 1.50 4.54
C VAL A 90 -15.46 0.62 4.96
N GLU A 91 -16.12 -0.04 4.00
CA GLU A 91 -17.24 -0.95 4.32
C GLU A 91 -16.78 -2.19 5.11
N ASP A 92 -15.59 -2.71 4.82
CA ASP A 92 -14.99 -3.79 5.62
C ASP A 92 -14.73 -3.35 7.06
N PHE A 93 -14.18 -2.15 7.28
CA PHE A 93 -13.98 -1.59 8.61
C PHE A 93 -15.31 -1.31 9.34
N LYS A 94 -16.32 -0.75 8.65
CA LYS A 94 -17.66 -0.51 9.22
C LYS A 94 -18.35 -1.79 9.66
N SER A 95 -18.15 -2.90 8.94
CA SER A 95 -18.72 -4.19 9.30
C SER A 95 -18.18 -4.72 10.63
N GLY A 96 -16.95 -4.34 11.00
CA GLY A 96 -16.27 -4.80 12.21
C GLY A 96 -15.87 -6.29 12.18
N ASP A 97 -15.99 -6.95 11.03
CA ASP A 97 -15.55 -8.32 10.81
C ASP A 97 -14.04 -8.34 10.49
N LEU A 98 -13.28 -8.87 11.45
CA LEU A 98 -11.83 -8.90 11.38
C LEU A 98 -11.30 -9.69 10.18
N CYS A 99 -11.96 -10.78 9.79
CA CYS A 99 -11.52 -11.55 8.63
C CYS A 99 -11.62 -10.72 7.34
N ARG A 100 -12.62 -9.84 7.25
CA ARG A 100 -12.80 -8.94 6.11
C ARG A 100 -11.70 -7.90 6.04
N ILE A 101 -11.43 -7.27 7.17
CA ILE A 101 -10.40 -6.23 7.31
C ILE A 101 -9.02 -6.80 7.00
N VAL A 102 -8.64 -7.90 7.66
CA VAL A 102 -7.30 -8.51 7.53
C VAL A 102 -7.01 -8.94 6.10
N THR A 103 -7.99 -9.53 5.42
CA THR A 103 -7.77 -10.01 4.04
C THR A 103 -7.68 -8.86 3.03
N ARG A 104 -8.49 -7.80 3.16
CA ARG A 104 -8.37 -6.66 2.24
C ARG A 104 -7.14 -5.82 2.58
N PHE A 105 -6.98 -5.42 3.84
CA PHE A 105 -5.93 -4.52 4.28
C PHE A 105 -4.58 -5.23 4.33
N HIS A 106 -4.36 -6.15 5.28
CA HIS A 106 -3.05 -6.75 5.47
C HIS A 106 -2.62 -7.68 4.32
N MET A 107 -3.53 -8.48 3.76
CA MET A 107 -3.13 -9.47 2.75
C MET A 107 -3.03 -8.90 1.34
N VAL A 108 -3.95 -8.01 0.95
CA VAL A 108 -3.99 -7.45 -0.42
C VAL A 108 -3.42 -6.05 -0.49
N THR A 109 -3.85 -5.11 0.36
CA THR A 109 -3.29 -3.74 0.35
C THR A 109 -1.82 -3.75 0.74
N GLU A 110 -1.46 -4.19 1.93
CA GLU A 110 -0.08 -4.20 2.40
C GLU A 110 0.72 -5.32 1.70
N GLY A 111 0.16 -6.54 1.76
CA GLY A 111 0.81 -7.77 1.33
C GLY A 111 1.06 -7.93 -0.16
N ILE A 112 0.37 -7.16 -1.02
CA ILE A 112 0.53 -7.21 -2.48
C ILE A 112 0.74 -5.80 -3.04
N LEU A 113 -0.23 -4.89 -2.89
CA LEU A 113 -0.17 -3.56 -3.52
C LEU A 113 0.98 -2.70 -2.97
N ALA A 114 1.07 -2.54 -1.66
CA ALA A 114 2.10 -1.76 -0.98
C ALA A 114 3.47 -2.40 -1.18
N THR A 115 3.59 -3.72 -1.02
CA THR A 115 4.85 -4.43 -1.27
C THR A 115 5.36 -4.17 -2.70
N THR A 116 4.50 -4.32 -3.71
CA THR A 116 4.85 -4.05 -5.12
C THR A 116 5.21 -2.57 -5.34
N GLY A 117 4.38 -1.67 -4.81
CA GLY A 117 4.58 -0.22 -4.97
C GLY A 117 5.88 0.25 -4.32
N LEU A 118 6.20 -0.25 -3.12
CA LEU A 118 7.43 0.07 -2.41
C LEU A 118 8.65 -0.49 -3.12
N ASP A 119 8.58 -1.68 -3.74
CA ASP A 119 9.69 -2.19 -4.55
C ASP A 119 9.95 -1.29 -5.76
N VAL A 120 8.91 -0.88 -6.47
CA VAL A 120 9.02 0.08 -7.60
C VAL A 120 9.62 1.40 -7.13
N LEU A 121 9.14 1.97 -6.02
CA LEU A 121 9.68 3.21 -5.45
C LEU A 121 11.14 3.07 -5.01
N ARG A 122 11.49 1.93 -4.40
CA ARG A 122 12.86 1.61 -3.97
C ARG A 122 13.80 1.52 -5.18
N ARG A 123 13.42 0.76 -6.21
CA ARG A 123 14.20 0.60 -7.44
C ARG A 123 14.38 1.94 -8.18
N ALA A 124 13.33 2.75 -8.25
CA ALA A 124 13.41 4.09 -8.82
C ALA A 124 14.36 4.99 -7.98
N GLY A 125 14.19 4.99 -6.65
CA GLY A 125 15.06 5.73 -5.73
C GLY A 125 16.53 5.35 -5.83
N GLU A 126 16.84 4.05 -5.96
CA GLU A 126 18.19 3.52 -6.18
C GLU A 126 18.74 3.98 -7.54
N LYS A 127 17.98 3.83 -8.62
CA LYS A 127 18.38 4.22 -9.98
C LYS A 127 18.73 5.70 -10.09
N TYR A 128 17.98 6.57 -9.40
CA TYR A 128 18.17 8.02 -9.46
C TYR A 128 18.87 8.60 -8.22
N SER A 129 19.41 7.75 -7.34
CA SER A 129 20.17 8.16 -6.15
C SER A 129 19.41 9.13 -5.23
N LEU A 130 18.11 8.93 -5.04
CA LEU A 130 17.26 9.72 -4.13
C LEU A 130 17.45 9.22 -2.68
N GLN A 131 18.55 9.61 -2.02
CA GLN A 131 18.98 9.01 -0.76
C GLN A 131 17.97 9.21 0.38
N SER A 132 17.41 10.41 0.52
CA SER A 132 16.45 10.73 1.58
C SER A 132 15.13 10.01 1.35
N PHE A 133 14.68 9.94 0.09
CA PHE A 133 13.52 9.16 -0.30
C PHE A 133 13.71 7.67 0.00
N LEU A 134 14.85 7.11 -0.43
CA LEU A 134 15.17 5.71 -0.29
C LEU A 134 15.27 5.28 1.18
N ALA A 135 15.77 6.14 2.06
CA ALA A 135 15.78 5.90 3.50
C ALA A 135 14.36 5.73 4.05
N GLY A 136 13.43 6.63 3.68
CA GLY A 136 12.03 6.51 4.07
C GLY A 136 11.34 5.28 3.51
N ILE A 137 11.53 4.99 2.21
CA ILE A 137 10.95 3.79 1.58
C ILE A 137 11.45 2.50 2.24
N ARG A 138 12.74 2.40 2.57
CA ARG A 138 13.28 1.22 3.28
C ARG A 138 12.67 1.05 4.66
N HIS A 139 12.49 2.14 5.39
CA HIS A 139 11.83 2.10 6.69
C HIS A 139 10.37 1.60 6.57
N ILE A 140 9.62 2.13 5.60
CA ILE A 140 8.25 1.69 5.34
C ILE A 140 8.22 0.20 4.98
N ILE A 141 9.14 -0.30 4.14
CA ILE A 141 9.24 -1.73 3.79
C ILE A 141 9.44 -2.60 5.04
N GLU A 142 10.27 -2.17 5.99
CA GLU A 142 10.50 -2.90 7.25
C GLU A 142 9.23 -2.95 8.12
N ASP A 143 8.45 -1.87 8.13
CA ASP A 143 7.18 -1.76 8.85
C ASP A 143 6.12 -2.66 8.21
N GLU A 144 5.93 -2.55 6.90
CA GLU A 144 4.98 -3.38 6.13
C GLU A 144 5.23 -4.87 6.31
N ALA A 145 6.50 -5.29 6.39
CA ALA A 145 6.83 -6.69 6.67
C ALA A 145 6.27 -7.15 8.04
N ARG A 146 6.30 -6.28 9.06
CA ARG A 146 5.69 -6.56 10.37
C ARG A 146 4.17 -6.49 10.30
N HIS A 147 3.59 -5.54 9.58
CA HIS A 147 2.15 -5.41 9.39
C HIS A 147 1.56 -6.67 8.75
N ILE A 148 2.16 -7.14 7.66
CA ILE A 148 1.76 -8.37 6.97
C ILE A 148 1.85 -9.58 7.89
N ASN A 149 2.96 -9.72 8.62
CA ASN A 149 3.14 -10.83 9.56
C ASN A 149 2.09 -10.79 10.68
N PHE A 150 1.81 -9.61 11.23
CA PHE A 150 0.75 -9.40 12.20
C PHE A 150 -0.62 -9.78 11.61
N GLY A 151 -0.95 -9.32 10.40
CA GLY A 151 -2.17 -9.70 9.69
C GLY A 151 -2.32 -11.22 9.54
N ILE A 152 -1.25 -11.94 9.21
CA ILE A 152 -1.28 -13.42 9.14
C ILE A 152 -1.66 -14.02 10.50
N THR A 153 -1.18 -13.47 11.62
CA THR A 153 -1.56 -13.96 12.96
C THR A 153 -3.06 -13.82 13.22
N LEU A 154 -3.69 -12.77 12.69
CA LEU A 154 -5.12 -12.46 12.88
C LEU A 154 -6.06 -13.30 12.02
N VAL A 155 -5.56 -14.00 11.00
CA VAL A 155 -6.39 -14.87 10.15
C VAL A 155 -6.89 -16.07 10.96
N GLY A 156 -8.22 -16.13 11.18
CA GLY A 156 -8.88 -17.23 11.88
C GLY A 156 -9.20 -18.45 11.01
N SER A 157 -9.58 -18.25 9.74
CA SER A 157 -9.80 -19.34 8.77
C SER A 157 -8.94 -19.09 7.52
N PRO A 158 -7.88 -19.90 7.30
CA PRO A 158 -7.07 -19.84 6.09
C PRO A 158 -7.88 -20.02 4.81
N GLU A 159 -8.85 -20.94 4.79
CA GLU A 159 -9.67 -21.25 3.60
C GLU A 159 -10.53 -20.05 3.20
N TYR A 160 -11.16 -19.38 4.18
CA TYR A 160 -11.90 -18.15 3.93
C TYR A 160 -10.97 -17.05 3.41
N ALA A 161 -9.81 -16.87 4.05
CA ALA A 161 -8.86 -15.84 3.68
C ALA A 161 -8.34 -16.02 2.26
N VAL A 162 -8.00 -17.25 1.86
CA VAL A 162 -7.55 -17.58 0.49
C VAL A 162 -8.63 -17.25 -0.53
N LYS A 163 -9.87 -17.72 -0.34
CA LYS A 163 -10.99 -17.43 -1.25
C LYS A 163 -11.21 -15.93 -1.40
N ARG A 164 -11.07 -15.19 -0.31
CA ARG A 164 -11.25 -13.75 -0.30
C ARG A 164 -10.11 -13.01 -1.01
N ILE A 165 -8.85 -13.40 -0.79
CA ILE A 165 -7.71 -12.88 -1.55
C ILE A 165 -7.93 -13.10 -3.04
N GLU A 166 -8.33 -14.31 -3.45
CA GLU A 166 -8.60 -14.62 -4.85
C GLU A 166 -9.72 -13.74 -5.43
N SER A 167 -10.75 -13.43 -4.65
CA SER A 167 -11.86 -12.57 -5.09
C SER A 167 -11.49 -11.09 -5.20
N ILE A 168 -10.61 -10.58 -4.34
CA ILE A 168 -10.22 -9.17 -4.28
C ILE A 168 -9.07 -8.88 -5.26
N TYR A 169 -8.20 -9.87 -5.51
CA TYR A 169 -6.99 -9.70 -6.32
C TYR A 169 -7.22 -9.06 -7.71
N PRO A 170 -8.28 -9.40 -8.47
CA PRO A 170 -8.55 -8.74 -9.75
C PRO A 170 -8.74 -7.22 -9.62
N ASP A 171 -9.40 -6.75 -8.57
CA ASP A 171 -9.58 -5.31 -8.32
C ASP A 171 -8.24 -4.65 -7.97
N ALA A 172 -7.40 -5.32 -7.17
CA ALA A 172 -6.05 -4.84 -6.86
C ALA A 172 -5.17 -4.76 -8.12
N ARG A 173 -5.20 -5.80 -8.98
CA ARG A 173 -4.49 -5.81 -10.26
C ARG A 173 -4.96 -4.66 -11.17
N LYS A 174 -6.26 -4.38 -11.19
CA LYS A 174 -6.84 -3.30 -11.99
C LYS A 174 -6.31 -1.92 -11.61
N ILE A 175 -6.02 -1.67 -10.32
CA ILE A 175 -5.38 -0.42 -9.85
C ILE A 175 -4.03 -0.22 -10.54
N VAL A 176 -3.22 -1.27 -10.59
CA VAL A 176 -1.88 -1.23 -11.19
C VAL A 176 -1.97 -1.11 -12.72
N GLU A 177 -2.91 -1.81 -13.35
CA GLU A 177 -3.19 -1.71 -14.78
C GLU A 177 -3.62 -0.30 -15.20
N ASP A 178 -4.46 0.38 -14.41
CA ASP A 178 -4.84 1.79 -14.67
C ASP A 178 -3.66 2.77 -14.53
N GLY A 179 -2.64 2.38 -13.78
CA GLY A 179 -1.39 3.11 -13.61
C GLY A 179 -0.33 2.86 -14.68
N ARG A 180 -0.55 1.98 -15.66
CA ARG A 180 0.49 1.48 -16.60
C ARG A 180 1.41 2.57 -17.13
N ASP A 181 0.87 3.62 -17.73
CA ASP A 181 1.68 4.68 -18.37
C ASP A 181 2.54 5.47 -17.37
N LYS A 182 2.14 5.52 -16.11
CA LYS A 182 2.80 6.26 -15.03
C LYS A 182 3.86 5.41 -14.34
N LEU A 183 3.68 4.09 -14.33
CA LEU A 183 4.56 3.13 -13.68
C LEU A 183 5.66 2.61 -14.62
N ASN A 184 5.36 2.44 -15.91
CA ASN A 184 6.30 1.91 -16.90
C ASN A 184 7.63 2.71 -17.01
N PRO A 185 7.67 4.04 -16.83
CA PRO A 185 8.93 4.80 -16.79
C PRO A 185 9.82 4.48 -15.59
N LEU A 186 9.26 3.93 -14.50
CA LEU A 186 10.00 3.60 -13.28
C LEU A 186 10.64 2.22 -13.38
N VAL A 187 9.82 1.23 -13.73
CA VAL A 187 10.16 -0.19 -13.81
C VAL A 187 9.36 -0.81 -14.98
N PRO A 188 9.92 -1.75 -15.77
CA PRO A 188 9.18 -2.41 -16.84
C PRO A 188 7.86 -2.98 -16.33
N PHE A 189 6.75 -2.60 -16.95
CA PHE A 189 5.42 -2.86 -16.40
C PHE A 189 5.10 -4.35 -16.21
N ASP A 190 5.61 -5.22 -17.09
CA ASP A 190 5.40 -6.66 -16.97
C ASP A 190 6.11 -7.25 -15.74
N GLU A 191 7.24 -6.66 -15.29
CA GLU A 191 7.88 -7.07 -14.03
C GLU A 191 6.99 -6.76 -12.82
N ILE A 192 6.32 -5.61 -12.83
CA ILE A 192 5.39 -5.19 -11.77
C ILE A 192 4.24 -6.19 -11.64
N LEU A 193 3.61 -6.57 -12.77
CA LEU A 193 2.52 -7.54 -12.75
C LEU A 193 2.98 -8.94 -12.31
N ASN A 194 4.14 -9.39 -12.78
CA ASN A 194 4.71 -10.67 -12.38
C ASN A 194 4.98 -10.71 -10.87
N GLU A 195 5.51 -9.63 -10.30
CA GLU A 195 5.73 -9.51 -8.86
C GLU A 195 4.41 -9.62 -8.07
N MET A 196 3.34 -8.93 -8.52
CA MET A 196 2.03 -9.06 -7.88
C MET A 196 1.51 -10.50 -7.88
N ASP A 197 1.67 -11.21 -9.01
CA ASP A 197 1.25 -12.61 -9.17
C ASP A 197 2.07 -13.56 -8.27
N GLU A 198 3.37 -13.31 -8.10
CA GLU A 198 4.23 -14.05 -7.14
C GLU A 198 3.86 -13.74 -5.69
N LEU A 199 3.64 -12.46 -5.34
CA LEU A 199 3.24 -12.06 -3.99
C LEU A 199 1.90 -12.69 -3.61
N LYS A 200 0.91 -12.67 -4.50
CA LYS A 200 -0.38 -13.36 -4.29
C LYS A 200 -0.16 -14.84 -3.97
N ARG A 201 0.61 -15.56 -4.79
CA ARG A 201 0.92 -16.98 -4.56
C ARG A 201 1.64 -17.20 -3.24
N GLY A 202 2.60 -16.35 -2.90
CA GLY A 202 3.32 -16.38 -1.63
C GLY A 202 2.40 -16.19 -0.42
N ARG A 203 1.43 -15.27 -0.48
CA ARG A 203 0.44 -15.07 0.61
C ARG A 203 -0.47 -16.27 0.77
N VAL A 204 -1.03 -16.78 -0.33
CA VAL A 204 -1.88 -17.99 -0.31
C VAL A 204 -1.11 -19.18 0.25
N TYR A 205 0.13 -19.39 -0.20
CA TYR A 205 0.98 -20.46 0.31
C TYR A 205 1.24 -20.33 1.82
N ARG A 206 1.61 -19.13 2.31
CA ARG A 206 1.85 -18.91 3.74
C ARG A 206 0.60 -19.15 4.59
N LEU A 207 -0.58 -18.79 4.10
CA LEU A 207 -1.84 -19.02 4.82
C LEU A 207 -2.19 -20.51 4.91
N LEU A 208 -2.05 -21.26 3.82
CA LEU A 208 -2.35 -22.69 3.78
C LEU A 208 -1.35 -23.53 4.59
N ASN A 209 -0.14 -23.01 4.84
CA ASN A 209 0.89 -23.66 5.63
C ASN A 209 1.06 -23.02 7.02
N LYS A 210 0.06 -22.27 7.49
CA LYS A 210 0.03 -21.75 8.85
C LYS A 210 -0.22 -22.93 9.80
N ALA A 211 0.85 -23.37 10.48
CA ALA A 211 0.80 -24.39 11.53
C ALA A 211 0.10 -23.87 12.78
#